data_AF-A0A2W7R3V0-F1
#
_entry.id   AF-A0A2W7R3V0-F1
#
_cell.length_a   1.000
_cell.length_b   1.000
_cell.length_c   1.000
_cell.angle_alpha   90.00
_cell.angle_beta   90.00
_cell.angle_gamma   90.00
#
_symmetry.space_group_name_H-M   'P 1'
#
loop_
_entity.id
_entity.type
_entity.pdbx_description
1 polymer ?
#
loop_
_entity_poly.entity_id
_entity_poly.type
_entity_poly.pdbx_seq_one_letter_code
_entity_poly.pdbx_strand_id
1 'polypeptide(L)'
;MRAAVLIGLVGAGALSACGAPQTGGPQPTAAAQLPVTLDGAAYLAELRPGAAGEMVTAVGARPTRGLTVAVTRSGAPLHYSDGAPAKTVAERACADSGRRFNPAAIGRVTGAGVWSFAGACA
;
A
#
# COMPACT_ATOMS: atom_id res chain seq x y z
N MET A 1 39.00 40.33 33.43
CA MET A 1 38.34 39.98 34.70
C MET A 1 38.00 38.49 34.58
N ARG A 2 38.83 37.55 35.10
CA ARG A 2 38.70 36.86 36.42
C ARG A 2 37.22 36.51 36.71
N ALA A 3 36.75 35.26 36.87
CA ALA A 3 37.27 33.99 37.40
C ALA A 3 36.50 32.81 36.71
N ALA A 4 36.94 31.56 36.50
CA ALA A 4 37.73 30.57 37.23
C ALA A 4 36.99 29.83 38.39
N VAL A 5 36.92 28.49 38.23
CA VAL A 5 36.84 27.36 39.20
C VAL A 5 35.42 27.06 39.79
N LEU A 6 34.87 25.83 39.90
CA LEU A 6 35.31 24.47 40.34
C LEU A 6 34.35 23.38 39.75
N ILE A 7 34.76 22.24 39.15
CA ILE A 7 35.19 20.93 39.74
C ILE A 7 34.36 20.53 40.97
N GLY A 8 33.63 19.40 41.10
CA GLY A 8 33.50 18.16 40.34
C GLY A 8 32.66 17.17 41.18
N LEU A 9 32.87 15.87 40.94
CA LEU A 9 32.36 14.67 41.65
C LEU A 9 31.08 13.96 41.16
N VAL A 10 31.33 12.92 40.35
CA VAL A 10 31.00 11.50 40.57
C VAL A 10 29.68 11.18 41.28
N GLY A 11 28.76 10.58 40.51
CA GLY A 11 27.64 9.79 41.03
C GLY A 11 27.26 8.71 40.03
N ALA A 12 27.89 7.53 40.13
CA ALA A 12 27.41 6.31 39.50
C ALA A 12 26.14 5.87 40.23
N GLY A 13 24.98 6.10 39.62
CA GLY A 13 23.68 5.58 40.05
C GLY A 13 23.09 4.71 38.97
N ALA A 14 23.42 3.41 39.00
CA ALA A 14 22.72 2.38 38.23
C ALA A 14 21.51 1.92 39.02
N LEU A 15 20.29 2.30 38.62
CA LEU A 15 19.04 1.67 39.04
C LEU A 15 17.98 1.75 37.92
N SER A 16 17.84 0.62 37.22
CA SER A 16 16.58 -0.08 36.96
C SER A 16 15.43 0.62 36.21
N ALA A 17 15.39 0.36 34.89
CA ALA A 17 14.24 -0.09 34.11
C ALA A 17 12.83 0.49 34.39
N CYS A 18 12.32 1.21 33.39
CA CYS A 18 10.97 0.95 32.86
C CYS A 18 11.06 0.94 31.32
N GLY A 19 11.81 -0.01 30.78
CA GLY A 19 11.63 -0.44 29.40
C GLY A 19 10.35 -1.25 29.35
N ALA A 20 9.21 -0.60 29.15
CA ALA A 20 7.98 -1.32 28.87
C ALA A 20 8.20 -2.15 27.59
N PRO A 21 7.85 -3.44 27.58
CA PRO A 21 7.76 -4.18 26.34
C PRO A 21 6.75 -3.42 25.47
N GLN A 22 7.22 -2.90 24.35
CA GLN A 22 6.37 -2.38 23.30
C GLN A 22 5.58 -3.60 22.84
N THR A 23 4.38 -3.77 23.38
CA THR A 23 3.42 -4.75 22.92
C THR A 23 3.26 -4.48 21.44
N GLY A 24 3.83 -5.35 20.61
CA GLY A 24 3.71 -5.29 19.17
C GLY A 24 2.23 -5.38 18.82
N GLY A 25 1.58 -4.23 18.73
CA GLY A 25 0.34 -4.11 18.00
C GLY A 25 0.61 -4.55 16.56
N PRO A 26 -0.39 -5.11 15.86
CA PRO A 26 -0.23 -5.45 14.46
C PRO A 26 0.29 -4.22 13.72
N GLN A 27 1.56 -4.27 13.32
CA GLN A 27 2.18 -3.21 12.55
C GLN A 27 1.32 -3.04 11.31
N PRO A 28 0.80 -1.82 11.02
CA PRO A 28 -0.01 -1.64 9.83
C PRO A 28 0.84 -2.07 8.64
N THR A 29 0.44 -3.17 7.99
CA THR A 29 1.12 -3.69 6.81
C THR A 29 1.15 -2.55 5.80
N ALA A 30 2.33 -1.93 5.65
CA ALA A 30 2.47 -0.72 4.86
C ALA A 30 2.04 -1.02 3.42
N ALA A 31 1.37 -0.05 2.79
CA ALA A 31 1.01 -0.16 1.40
C ALA A 31 2.30 -0.27 0.56
N ALA A 32 2.37 -1.27 -0.32
CA ALA A 32 3.48 -1.44 -1.23
C ALA A 32 3.20 -0.62 -2.49
N GLN A 33 4.15 0.23 -2.88
CA GLN A 33 4.06 1.05 -4.08
C GLN A 33 4.95 0.48 -5.18
N LEU A 34 4.37 0.15 -6.33
CA LEU A 34 5.04 -0.44 -7.48
C LEU A 34 4.90 0.49 -8.70
N PRO A 35 6.00 1.11 -9.17
CA PRO A 35 5.98 1.85 -10.42
C PRO A 35 5.83 0.86 -11.59
N VAL A 36 4.93 1.15 -12.52
CA VAL A 36 4.68 0.32 -13.70
C VAL A 36 4.67 1.19 -14.94
N THR A 37 5.40 0.79 -15.98
CA THR A 37 5.32 1.41 -17.30
C THR A 37 4.49 0.54 -18.23
N LEU A 38 3.48 1.15 -18.87
CA LEU A 38 2.61 0.52 -19.86
C LEU A 38 2.46 1.47 -21.05
N ASP A 39 2.81 1.01 -22.25
CA ASP A 39 2.69 1.78 -23.50
C ASP A 39 3.32 3.19 -23.45
N GLY A 40 4.46 3.31 -22.77
CA GLY A 40 5.17 4.59 -22.59
C GLY A 40 4.58 5.52 -21.53
N ALA A 41 3.41 5.21 -20.97
CA ALA A 41 2.84 5.92 -19.84
C ALA A 41 3.34 5.36 -18.51
N ALA A 42 3.59 6.25 -17.55
CA ALA A 42 4.04 5.91 -16.21
C ALA A 42 2.84 5.83 -15.25
N TYR A 43 2.73 4.70 -14.56
CA TYR A 43 1.71 4.40 -13.58
C TYR A 43 2.33 4.10 -12.22
N LEU A 44 1.53 4.30 -11.17
CA LEU A 44 1.84 3.83 -9.84
C LEU A 44 0.72 2.89 -9.39
N ALA A 45 1.08 1.66 -9.04
CA ALA A 45 0.19 0.72 -8.40
C ALA A 45 0.47 0.67 -6.89
N GLU A 46 -0.56 0.74 -6.08
CA GLU A 46 -0.48 0.62 -4.62
C GLU A 46 -1.23 -0.64 -4.18
N LEU A 47 -0.51 -1.56 -3.56
CA LEU A 47 -1.04 -2.79 -2.98
C LEU A 47 -1.22 -2.59 -1.48
N ARG A 48 -2.45 -2.74 -1.00
CA ARG A 48 -2.77 -2.55 0.42
C ARG A 48 -3.81 -3.53 0.91
N PRO A 49 -3.81 -3.87 2.21
CA PRO A 49 -4.95 -4.53 2.83
C PRO A 49 -6.23 -3.71 2.58
N GLY A 50 -7.34 -4.38 2.31
CA GLY A 50 -8.60 -3.73 2.04
C GLY A 50 -9.78 -4.67 2.30
N ALA A 51 -10.98 -4.11 2.16
CA ALA A 51 -12.21 -4.91 2.20
C ALA A 51 -12.22 -5.94 1.05
N ALA A 52 -13.03 -6.98 1.22
CA ALA A 52 -13.33 -7.89 0.12
C ALA A 52 -13.92 -7.10 -1.07
N GLY A 53 -13.49 -7.46 -2.27
CA GLY A 53 -14.07 -6.94 -3.50
C GLY A 53 -15.13 -7.85 -4.07
N GLU A 54 -15.52 -7.58 -5.30
CA GLU A 54 -16.47 -8.39 -6.06
C GLU A 54 -15.79 -8.88 -7.34
N MET A 55 -16.14 -10.09 -7.77
CA MET A 55 -15.76 -10.64 -9.06
C MET A 55 -17.00 -11.08 -9.83
N VAL A 56 -16.93 -11.01 -11.16
CA VAL A 56 -17.98 -11.50 -12.05
C VAL A 56 -17.88 -13.01 -12.20
N THR A 57 -18.99 -13.71 -12.01
CA THR A 57 -19.11 -15.15 -12.25
C THR A 57 -20.29 -15.43 -13.17
N ALA A 58 -20.45 -16.67 -13.63
CA ALA A 58 -21.59 -17.09 -14.46
C ALA A 58 -22.95 -16.87 -13.78
N VAL A 59 -22.99 -16.81 -12.44
CA VAL A 59 -24.21 -16.62 -11.63
C VAL A 59 -24.30 -15.22 -11.00
N GLY A 60 -23.52 -14.26 -11.51
CA GLY A 60 -23.48 -12.87 -11.06
C GLY A 60 -22.27 -12.51 -10.20
N ALA A 61 -22.36 -11.39 -9.49
CA ALA A 61 -21.28 -10.91 -8.62
C ALA A 61 -21.12 -11.80 -7.37
N ARG A 62 -19.86 -12.11 -7.04
CA ARG A 62 -19.48 -12.88 -5.85
C ARG A 62 -18.30 -12.20 -5.14
N PRO A 63 -18.16 -12.32 -3.81
CA PRO A 63 -17.05 -11.71 -3.09
C PRO A 63 -15.71 -12.35 -3.47
N THR A 64 -14.66 -11.54 -3.56
CA THR A 64 -13.26 -11.97 -3.71
C THR A 64 -12.42 -11.41 -2.57
N ARG A 65 -11.44 -12.18 -2.09
CA ARG A 65 -10.53 -11.78 -1.01
C ARG A 65 -9.10 -11.69 -1.53
N GLY A 66 -8.38 -10.70 -1.05
CA GLY A 66 -7.00 -10.41 -1.46
C GLY A 66 -6.65 -8.97 -1.07
N LEU A 67 -5.46 -8.52 -1.46
CA LEU A 67 -5.11 -7.12 -1.39
C LEU A 67 -5.90 -6.32 -2.42
N THR A 68 -6.15 -5.06 -2.09
CA THR A 68 -6.64 -4.07 -3.02
C THR A 68 -5.48 -3.51 -3.83
N VAL A 69 -5.66 -3.38 -5.13
CA VAL A 69 -4.72 -2.68 -6.02
C VAL A 69 -5.35 -1.35 -6.44
N ALA A 70 -4.73 -0.24 -6.05
CA ALA A 70 -5.08 1.09 -6.53
C ALA A 70 -4.08 1.53 -7.61
N VAL A 71 -4.55 2.07 -8.73
CA VAL A 71 -3.74 2.46 -9.88
C VAL A 71 -3.96 3.94 -10.15
N THR A 72 -2.86 4.68 -10.29
CA THR A 72 -2.83 6.07 -10.75
C THR A 72 -1.88 6.20 -11.93
N ARG A 73 -2.03 7.27 -12.71
CA ARG A 73 -1.17 7.62 -13.85
C ARG A 73 -0.51 8.97 -13.60
N SER A 74 0.77 9.07 -13.96
CA SER A 74 1.50 10.33 -13.90
C SER A 74 1.01 11.28 -15.01
N GLY A 75 0.84 12.56 -14.69
CA GLY A 75 0.51 13.61 -15.65
C GLY A 75 -0.98 13.78 -15.98
N ALA A 76 -1.82 12.73 -15.86
CA ALA A 76 -3.25 12.85 -16.07
C ALA A 76 -4.06 11.84 -15.23
N PRO A 77 -5.19 12.24 -14.63
CA PRO A 77 -6.07 11.33 -13.90
C PRO A 77 -6.62 10.24 -14.83
N LEU A 78 -6.97 9.08 -14.26
CA LEU A 78 -7.64 8.03 -15.00
C LEU A 78 -9.14 8.29 -15.06
N HIS A 79 -9.76 7.88 -16.16
CA HIS A 79 -11.20 7.95 -16.38
C HIS A 79 -11.79 6.56 -16.57
N TYR A 80 -13.12 6.51 -16.72
CA TYR A 80 -13.85 5.26 -16.92
C TYR A 80 -13.36 4.49 -18.17
N SER A 81 -12.91 5.19 -19.21
CA SER A 81 -12.32 4.61 -20.41
C SER A 81 -10.96 3.96 -20.19
N ASP A 82 -10.25 4.29 -19.10
CA ASP A 82 -8.91 3.76 -18.79
C ASP A 82 -8.96 2.41 -18.04
N GLY A 83 -10.11 1.74 -17.98
CA GLY A 83 -10.27 0.49 -17.22
C GLY A 83 -9.40 -0.66 -17.71
N ALA A 84 -9.23 -0.80 -19.03
CA ALA A 84 -8.36 -1.82 -19.61
C ALA A 84 -6.88 -1.62 -19.24
N PRO A 85 -6.24 -0.46 -19.52
CA PRO A 85 -4.85 -0.25 -19.12
C PRO A 85 -4.66 -0.30 -17.60
N ALA A 86 -5.62 0.21 -16.81
CA ALA A 86 -5.54 0.11 -15.36
C ALA A 86 -5.54 -1.35 -14.86
N LYS A 87 -6.33 -2.23 -15.49
CA LYS A 87 -6.32 -3.66 -15.16
C LYS A 87 -4.99 -4.32 -15.51
N THR A 88 -4.43 -4.05 -16.69
CA THR A 88 -3.11 -4.56 -17.10
C THR A 88 -2.01 -4.12 -16.13
N VAL A 89 -2.04 -2.87 -15.67
CA VAL A 89 -1.11 -2.37 -14.65
C VAL A 89 -1.29 -3.11 -13.32
N ALA A 90 -2.53 -3.32 -12.87
CA ALA A 90 -2.80 -4.05 -11.64
C ALA A 90 -2.35 -5.52 -11.70
N GLU A 91 -2.55 -6.17 -12.85
CA GLU A 91 -2.06 -7.53 -13.12
C GLU A 91 -0.54 -7.63 -12.97
N ARG A 92 0.18 -6.70 -13.61
CA ARG A 92 1.64 -6.64 -13.54
C ARG A 92 2.13 -6.35 -12.12
N ALA A 93 1.52 -5.40 -11.42
CA ALA A 93 1.90 -5.07 -10.04
C ALA A 93 1.68 -6.25 -9.08
N CYS A 94 0.61 -7.03 -9.26
CA CYS A 94 0.44 -8.26 -8.50
C CYS A 94 1.54 -9.28 -8.80
N ALA A 95 1.84 -9.51 -10.08
CA ALA A 95 2.90 -10.44 -10.49
C ALA A 95 4.27 -10.02 -9.93
N ASP A 96 4.61 -8.73 -9.99
CA ASP A 96 5.85 -8.17 -9.45
C ASP A 96 5.95 -8.31 -7.91
N SER A 97 4.79 -8.39 -7.23
CA SER A 97 4.71 -8.69 -5.78
C SER A 97 4.70 -10.20 -5.45
N GLY A 98 4.84 -11.08 -6.44
CA GLY A 98 4.79 -12.54 -6.27
C GLY A 98 3.38 -13.09 -6.07
N ARG A 99 2.35 -12.33 -6.45
CA ARG A 99 0.92 -12.66 -6.29
C ARG A 99 0.23 -12.83 -7.64
N ARG A 100 -0.99 -13.36 -7.63
CA ARG A 100 -1.83 -13.45 -8.83
C ARG A 100 -2.96 -12.43 -8.78
N PHE A 101 -3.21 -11.80 -9.91
CA PHE A 101 -4.37 -10.95 -10.09
C PHE A 101 -5.59 -11.80 -10.52
N ASN A 102 -6.77 -11.48 -9.98
CA ASN A 102 -8.04 -12.05 -10.39
C ASN A 102 -8.64 -11.22 -11.54
N PRO A 103 -8.60 -11.70 -12.80
CA PRO A 103 -9.08 -10.92 -13.95
C PRO A 103 -10.59 -10.67 -13.93
N ALA A 104 -11.34 -11.49 -13.18
CA ALA A 104 -12.77 -11.34 -12.99
C ALA A 104 -13.14 -10.29 -11.93
N ALA A 105 -12.17 -9.77 -11.17
CA ALA A 105 -12.40 -8.72 -10.18
C ALA A 105 -12.95 -7.45 -10.85
N ILE A 106 -13.97 -6.87 -10.22
CA ILE A 106 -14.63 -5.65 -10.66
C ILE A 106 -13.79 -4.46 -10.20
N GLY A 107 -13.31 -3.68 -11.17
CA GLY A 107 -12.64 -2.41 -10.92
C GLY A 107 -13.63 -1.26 -10.79
N ARG A 108 -13.26 -0.23 -10.01
CA ARG A 108 -14.00 1.04 -9.93
C ARG A 108 -13.04 2.20 -10.05
N VAL A 109 -13.40 3.22 -10.82
CA VAL A 109 -12.66 4.49 -10.86
C VAL A 109 -13.31 5.50 -9.92
N THR A 110 -12.52 6.20 -9.13
CA THR A 110 -13.00 7.28 -8.25
C THR A 110 -12.95 8.63 -8.96
N GLY A 111 -13.66 9.63 -8.43
CA GLY A 111 -13.60 11.01 -8.94
C GLY A 111 -12.20 11.65 -8.88
N ALA A 112 -11.28 11.08 -8.09
CA ALA A 112 -9.87 11.49 -8.03
C ALA A 112 -8.99 10.85 -9.12
N GLY A 113 -9.58 10.10 -10.05
CA GLY A 113 -8.86 9.46 -11.15
C GLY A 113 -8.02 8.26 -10.74
N VAL A 114 -8.45 7.55 -9.70
CA VAL A 114 -7.81 6.33 -9.19
C VAL A 114 -8.67 5.13 -9.56
N TRP A 115 -8.09 4.15 -10.27
CA TRP A 115 -8.73 2.84 -10.44
C TRP A 115 -8.43 1.97 -9.24
N SER A 116 -9.44 1.30 -8.68
CA SER A 116 -9.29 0.41 -7.54
C SER A 116 -9.89 -0.95 -7.85
N PHE A 117 -9.12 -2.01 -7.58
CA PHE A 117 -9.51 -3.40 -7.71
C PHE A 117 -9.43 -4.07 -6.33
N ALA A 118 -10.54 -4.04 -5.60
CA ALA A 118 -10.61 -4.59 -4.25
C ALA A 118 -10.53 -6.13 -4.28
N GLY A 119 -9.78 -6.73 -3.35
CA GLY A 119 -9.67 -8.18 -3.23
C GLY A 119 -9.15 -8.90 -4.47
N ALA A 120 -8.45 -8.19 -5.35
CA ALA A 120 -8.05 -8.68 -6.66
C ALA A 120 -6.65 -9.33 -6.69
N CYS A 121 -5.84 -9.15 -5.65
CA CYS A 121 -4.44 -9.57 -5.62
C CYS A 121 -4.17 -10.57 -4.49
N ALA A 122 -3.85 -11.83 -4.80
CA ALA A 122 -3.64 -12.88 -3.80
C ALA A 122 -2.40 -13.71 -4.08
#